data_AF-A0A0A8K269-F1
#
_entry.id   AF-A0A0A8K269-F1
#
_cell.length_a   1.000
_cell.length_b   1.000
_cell.length_c   1.000
_cell.angle_alpha   90.00
_cell.angle_beta   90.00
_cell.angle_gamma   90.00
#
_symmetry.space_group_name_H-M   'P 1'
#
loop_
_entity.id
_entity.type
_entity.pdbx_description
1 polymer ?
#
loop_
_entity_poly.entity_id
_entity_poly.type
_entity_poly.pdbx_seq_one_letter_code
_entity_poly.pdbx_strand_id
1 'polypeptide(L)'
;MAKIYRFNPENGAYVSEQDAVREDGATITVEAGHPSLTSVPAPEPRKGYERIFHRDRDPQKWTYEENHDGETVYDKQTGARVVLKIGKNRYLKYGPIPDSFTAEKPSGPYDTFDAETGKWVEDAALKRAATVPVSITPRQMLLGLMGNGMITEQEALDAAKTGAVPASVQQIFDALPTSAERVAAEITWAKMSVVERDHPLVLALLLAAEKTEAEGDAFFVACSKL
;
A
#
# COMPACT_ATOMS: atom_id res chain seq x y z
N MET A 1 43.57 14.64 22.51
CA MET A 1 43.33 16.02 22.97
C MET A 1 42.05 16.04 23.78
N ALA A 2 41.98 16.81 24.86
CA ALA A 2 40.76 16.92 25.66
C ALA A 2 39.71 17.70 24.84
N LYS A 3 38.45 17.23 24.86
CA LYS A 3 37.32 17.85 24.13
C LYS A 3 36.27 18.35 25.11
N ILE A 4 35.54 19.37 24.69
CA ILE A 4 34.34 19.89 25.36
C ILE A 4 33.15 19.69 24.44
N TYR A 5 32.06 19.20 25.01
CA TYR A 5 30.83 18.91 24.30
C TYR A 5 29.76 19.89 24.74
N ARG A 6 29.08 20.50 23.77
CA ARG A 6 27.95 21.40 23.99
C ARG A 6 26.65 20.63 23.86
N PHE A 7 25.74 20.86 24.79
CA PHE A 7 24.38 20.33 24.74
C PHE A 7 23.36 21.44 24.99
N ASN A 8 22.12 21.22 24.54
CA ASN A 8 21.02 22.14 24.76
C ASN A 8 20.56 22.03 26.22
N PRO A 9 20.53 23.14 27.00
CA PRO A 9 20.21 23.11 28.42
C PRO A 9 18.77 22.65 28.73
N GLU A 10 17.84 22.76 27.77
CA GLU A 10 16.44 22.42 27.98
C GLU A 10 16.15 20.92 27.82
N ASN A 11 16.86 20.22 26.94
CA ASN A 11 16.58 18.82 26.61
C ASN A 11 17.82 17.92 26.57
N GLY A 12 19.02 18.43 26.87
CA GLY A 12 20.26 17.66 26.86
C GLY A 12 20.76 17.28 25.46
N ALA A 13 20.10 17.70 24.38
CA ALA A 13 20.48 17.30 23.03
C ALA A 13 21.88 17.79 22.65
N TYR A 14 22.71 16.92 22.09
CA TYR A 14 24.03 17.26 21.57
C TYR A 14 23.92 18.39 20.54
N VAL A 15 24.80 19.39 20.65
CA VAL A 15 24.89 20.52 19.72
C VAL A 15 26.18 20.47 18.91
N SER A 16 27.33 20.41 19.58
CA SER A 16 28.64 20.46 18.94
C SER A 16 29.75 19.99 19.88
N GLU A 17 30.95 19.83 19.34
CA GLU A 17 32.17 19.61 20.12
C GLU A 17 33.28 20.57 19.69
N GLN A 18 34.22 20.81 20.60
CA GLN A 18 35.38 21.65 20.37
C GLN A 18 36.57 21.16 21.19
N ASP A 19 37.78 21.51 20.77
CA ASP A 19 38.98 21.22 21.55
C ASP A 19 38.96 22.04 22.85
N ALA A 20 39.39 21.40 23.94
CA ALA A 20 39.49 22.00 25.26
C ALA A 20 40.79 22.81 25.42
N VAL A 21 41.23 23.50 24.36
CA VAL A 21 42.47 24.29 24.33
C VAL A 21 42.18 25.61 23.64
N ARG A 22 42.62 26.71 24.22
CA ARG A 22 42.56 28.06 23.66
C ARG A 22 43.70 28.29 22.66
N GLU A 23 43.60 29.35 21.85
CA GLU A 23 44.63 29.72 20.87
C GLU A 23 46.01 29.99 21.50
N ASP A 24 46.05 30.38 22.78
CA ASP A 24 47.27 30.61 23.57
C ASP A 24 47.84 29.33 24.22
N GLY A 25 47.24 28.15 23.95
CA GLY A 25 47.65 26.86 24.50
C GLY A 25 47.09 26.54 25.89
N ALA A 26 46.27 27.42 26.48
CA ALA A 26 45.66 27.16 27.79
C ALA A 26 44.48 26.17 27.71
N THR A 27 44.43 25.21 28.63
CA THR A 27 43.33 24.25 28.73
C THR A 27 42.04 24.91 29.20
N ILE A 28 40.93 24.62 28.55
CA ILE A 28 39.60 25.02 28.98
C ILE A 28 39.08 23.97 29.97
N THR A 29 38.77 24.40 31.19
CA THR A 29 38.14 23.54 32.20
C THR A 29 36.65 23.79 32.24
N VAL A 30 35.84 22.73 32.18
CA VAL A 30 34.38 22.82 32.33
C VAL A 30 34.06 22.58 33.81
N GLU A 31 33.40 23.55 34.45
CA GLU A 31 32.93 23.38 35.82
C GLU A 31 31.92 22.24 35.91
N ALA A 32 32.02 21.42 36.97
CA ALA A 32 31.05 20.38 37.23
C ALA A 32 29.65 21.00 37.36
N GLY A 33 28.71 20.54 36.53
CA GLY A 33 27.34 21.07 36.50
C GLY A 33 27.11 22.29 35.61
N HIS A 34 28.05 22.63 34.70
CA HIS A 34 27.83 23.70 33.72
C HIS A 34 26.52 23.50 32.92
N PRO A 35 25.71 24.55 32.71
CA PRO A 35 24.34 24.40 32.18
C PRO A 35 24.25 23.85 30.75
N SER A 36 25.31 23.96 29.95
CA SER A 36 25.31 23.60 28.52
C SER A 36 26.62 22.99 28.00
N LEU A 37 27.57 22.67 28.88
CA LEU A 37 28.89 22.13 28.51
C LEU A 37 29.23 20.94 29.40
N THR A 38 29.91 19.95 28.84
CA THR A 38 30.42 18.80 29.59
C THR A 38 31.76 18.34 29.05
N SER A 39 32.60 17.78 29.92
CA SER A 39 33.83 17.05 29.55
C SER A 39 33.57 15.55 29.35
N VAL A 40 32.38 15.05 29.68
CA VAL A 40 31.99 13.65 29.44
C VAL A 40 31.94 13.41 27.94
N PRO A 41 32.73 12.48 27.39
CA PRO A 41 32.77 12.20 25.95
C PRO A 41 31.40 11.89 25.38
N ALA A 42 30.96 12.66 24.39
CA ALA A 42 29.78 12.32 23.61
C ALA A 42 30.06 11.05 22.80
N PRO A 43 29.12 10.10 22.73
CA PRO A 43 29.29 8.92 21.93
C PRO A 43 29.22 9.28 20.42
N GLU A 44 29.68 8.39 19.56
CA GLU A 44 29.61 8.55 18.10
C GLU A 44 28.16 8.75 17.61
N PRO A 45 27.92 9.44 16.49
CA PRO A 45 26.58 9.56 15.95
C PRO A 45 26.04 8.20 15.48
N ARG A 46 24.77 7.91 15.79
CA ARG A 46 24.04 6.73 15.32
C ARG A 46 22.82 7.17 14.53
N LYS A 47 22.66 6.66 13.30
CA LYS A 47 21.51 6.99 12.43
C LYS A 47 20.18 6.67 13.13
N GLY A 48 19.25 7.61 13.13
CA GLY A 48 17.93 7.48 13.78
C GLY A 48 17.93 7.72 15.29
N TYR A 49 19.06 8.14 15.88
CA TYR A 49 19.15 8.44 17.30
C TYR A 49 19.75 9.83 17.54
N GLU A 50 19.17 10.55 18.50
CA GLU A 50 19.74 11.75 19.07
C GLU A 50 20.57 11.40 20.33
N ARG A 51 21.66 12.14 20.55
CA ARG A 51 22.52 11.98 21.73
C ARG A 51 22.03 12.95 22.81
N ILE A 52 21.57 12.41 23.92
CA ILE A 52 21.02 13.18 25.04
C ILE A 52 21.94 13.09 26.25
N PHE A 53 22.38 14.25 26.75
CA PHE A 53 23.18 14.35 27.97
C PHE A 53 22.29 14.47 29.20
N HIS A 54 22.40 13.50 30.12
CA HIS A 54 21.68 13.45 31.38
C HIS A 54 22.51 14.10 32.48
N ARG A 55 22.42 15.42 32.60
CA ARG A 55 23.18 16.19 33.59
C ARG A 55 22.77 15.92 35.04
N ASP A 56 21.51 15.54 35.26
CA ASP A 56 20.92 15.36 36.59
C ASP A 56 21.08 13.92 37.12
N ARG A 57 21.79 13.06 36.39
CA ARG A 57 22.15 11.70 36.83
C ARG A 57 23.53 11.68 37.46
N ASP A 58 23.72 10.76 38.41
CA ASP A 58 25.02 10.46 39.01
C ASP A 58 25.40 9.00 38.71
N PRO A 59 26.45 8.74 37.91
CA PRO A 59 27.27 9.72 37.19
C PRO A 59 26.52 10.33 35.99
N GLN A 60 26.93 11.55 35.61
CA GLN A 60 26.45 12.20 34.39
C GLN A 60 26.81 11.37 33.16
N LYS A 61 25.88 11.21 32.24
CA LYS A 61 26.08 10.32 31.09
C LYS A 61 25.32 10.75 29.84
N TRP A 62 25.83 10.33 28.69
CA TRP A 62 25.10 10.37 27.42
C TRP A 62 24.26 9.11 27.23
N THR A 63 23.10 9.25 26.60
CA THR A 63 22.31 8.14 26.07
C THR A 63 21.94 8.41 24.62
N TYR A 64 21.62 7.35 23.88
CA TYR A 64 20.92 7.45 22.62
C TYR A 64 19.42 7.42 22.88
N GLU A 65 18.70 8.40 22.36
CA GLU A 65 17.25 8.39 22.31
C GLU A 65 16.83 8.33 20.84
N GLU A 66 15.95 7.39 20.52
CA GLU A 66 15.48 7.21 19.15
C GLU A 66 14.70 8.45 18.72
N ASN A 67 15.03 8.99 17.55
CA ASN A 67 14.48 10.23 17.05
C ASN A 67 14.24 10.10 15.54
N HIS A 68 12.96 10.03 15.19
CA HIS A 68 12.48 9.97 13.81
C HIS A 68 11.83 11.30 13.38
N ASP A 69 12.18 12.42 14.03
CA ASP A 69 11.60 13.72 13.68
C ASP A 69 12.00 14.13 12.27
N GLY A 70 11.03 14.59 11.49
CA GLY A 70 11.19 14.90 10.08
C GLY A 70 11.35 13.69 9.16
N GLU A 71 11.41 12.46 9.69
CA GLU A 71 11.46 11.26 8.86
C GLU A 71 10.11 11.02 8.18
N THR A 72 10.19 10.49 6.95
CA THR A 72 9.02 10.07 6.20
C THR A 72 8.69 8.63 6.55
N VAL A 73 7.48 8.41 7.05
CA VAL A 73 6.89 7.10 7.34
C VAL A 73 5.60 6.92 6.55
N TYR A 74 5.03 5.73 6.62
CA TYR A 74 3.81 5.35 5.94
C TYR A 74 2.81 4.79 6.95
N ASP A 75 1.58 5.26 6.87
CA ASP A 75 0.48 4.76 7.68
C ASP A 75 0.16 3.32 7.28
N LYS A 76 0.23 2.37 8.22
CA LYS A 76 0.04 0.94 7.93
C LYS A 76 -1.37 0.61 7.44
N GLN A 77 -2.38 1.42 7.75
CA GLN A 77 -3.76 1.17 7.33
C GLN A 77 -4.03 1.66 5.91
N THR A 78 -3.47 2.82 5.56
CA THR A 78 -3.81 3.53 4.33
C THR A 78 -2.69 3.58 3.29
N GLY A 79 -1.45 3.24 3.69
CA GLY A 79 -0.26 3.46 2.88
C GLY A 79 0.11 4.94 2.70
N ALA A 80 -0.59 5.85 3.38
CA ALA A 80 -0.39 7.28 3.20
C ALA A 80 0.99 7.72 3.72
N ARG A 81 1.68 8.54 2.92
CA ARG A 81 2.97 9.13 3.30
C ARG A 81 2.76 10.20 4.38
N VAL A 82 3.41 10.03 5.52
CA VAL A 82 3.37 10.95 6.66
C VAL A 82 4.78 11.38 7.01
N VAL A 83 5.01 12.68 7.18
CA VAL A 83 6.24 13.19 7.80
C VAL A 83 6.01 13.24 9.30
N LEU A 84 6.80 12.48 10.06
CA LEU A 84 6.74 12.52 11.51
C LEU A 84 7.18 13.90 11.98
N LYS A 85 6.30 14.54 12.76
CA LYS A 85 6.61 15.78 13.47
C LYS A 85 6.51 15.50 14.94
N ILE A 86 7.66 15.43 15.58
CA ILE A 86 7.85 15.01 16.94
C ILE A 86 7.83 16.25 17.86
N GLY A 87 7.00 16.24 18.91
CA GLY A 87 6.81 17.41 19.78
C GLY A 87 5.41 17.51 20.40
N LYS A 88 5.19 18.61 21.16
CA LYS A 88 4.14 18.75 22.19
C LYS A 88 2.71 18.31 21.84
N ASN A 89 2.32 18.27 20.56
CA ASN A 89 0.92 18.08 20.15
C ASN A 89 0.67 16.95 19.12
N ARG A 90 1.64 16.07 18.80
CA ARG A 90 1.37 15.01 17.81
C ARG A 90 1.96 13.64 18.14
N TYR A 91 3.25 13.55 18.48
CA TYR A 91 3.92 12.29 18.83
C TYR A 91 4.95 12.52 19.94
N LEU A 92 5.29 11.46 20.68
CA LEU A 92 6.28 11.50 21.76
C LEU A 92 7.58 12.13 21.26
N LYS A 93 8.14 13.09 22.02
CA LYS A 93 9.32 13.89 21.63
C LYS A 93 10.55 13.03 21.28
N TYR A 94 10.63 11.84 21.85
CA TYR A 94 11.68 10.85 21.63
C TYR A 94 11.04 9.47 21.74
N GLY A 95 11.50 8.52 20.94
CA GLY A 95 10.99 7.15 20.96
C GLY A 95 10.86 6.52 19.57
N PRO A 96 10.45 5.25 19.53
CA PRO A 96 10.28 4.50 18.29
C PRO A 96 9.19 5.12 17.42
N ILE A 97 9.23 4.82 16.12
CA ILE A 97 8.10 5.08 15.21
C ILE A 97 6.84 4.47 15.85
N PRO A 98 5.72 5.23 15.95
CA PRO A 98 4.49 4.70 16.50
C PRO A 98 4.02 3.48 15.71
N ASP A 99 3.45 2.48 16.39
CA ASP A 99 3.09 1.20 15.76
C ASP A 99 2.08 1.33 14.60
N SER A 100 1.32 2.42 14.52
CA SER A 100 0.45 2.70 13.37
C SER A 100 1.21 3.02 12.07
N PHE A 101 2.53 3.24 12.14
CA PHE A 101 3.37 3.62 11.01
C PHE A 101 4.51 2.63 10.76
N THR A 102 4.99 2.60 9.53
CA THR A 102 6.20 1.89 9.11
C THR A 102 7.11 2.80 8.31
N ALA A 103 8.43 2.62 8.42
CA ALA A 103 9.39 3.29 7.54
C ALA A 103 9.41 2.68 6.12
N GLU A 104 8.86 1.46 5.96
CA GLU A 104 8.77 0.80 4.67
C GLU A 104 7.72 1.47 3.79
N LYS A 105 8.11 1.78 2.55
CA LYS A 105 7.22 2.38 1.56
C LYS A 105 6.41 1.27 0.86
N PRO A 106 5.09 1.44 0.65
CA PRO A 106 4.32 0.55 -0.22
C PRO A 106 4.88 0.57 -1.64
N SER A 107 4.97 -0.61 -2.25
CA SER A 107 5.51 -0.79 -3.59
C SER A 107 4.49 -0.38 -4.67
N GLY A 108 3.21 -0.53 -4.38
CA GLY A 108 2.10 -0.23 -5.28
C GLY A 108 0.90 0.42 -4.58
N PRO A 109 -0.07 0.94 -5.35
CA PRO A 109 -1.27 1.60 -4.83
C PRO A 109 -2.31 0.62 -4.24
N TYR A 110 -2.12 -0.69 -4.44
CA TYR A 110 -3.00 -1.75 -3.96
C TYR A 110 -2.35 -2.57 -2.84
N ASP A 111 -1.23 -2.11 -2.29
CA ASP A 111 -0.56 -2.84 -1.23
C ASP A 111 -1.26 -2.59 0.11
N THR A 112 -1.46 -3.66 0.88
CA THR A 112 -1.88 -3.60 2.28
C THR A 112 -0.73 -4.04 3.19
N PHE A 113 -0.65 -3.48 4.40
CA PHE A 113 0.41 -3.82 5.32
C PHE A 113 0.09 -5.12 6.05
N ASP A 114 0.91 -6.14 5.84
CA ASP A 114 0.86 -7.40 6.56
C ASP A 114 1.59 -7.24 7.90
N ALA A 115 0.81 -7.24 8.99
CA ALA A 115 1.34 -7.10 10.34
C ALA A 115 2.13 -8.32 10.84
N GLU A 116 1.93 -9.50 10.26
CA GLU A 116 2.66 -10.72 10.63
C GLU A 116 4.06 -10.73 10.02
N THR A 117 4.17 -10.34 8.75
CA THR A 117 5.48 -10.28 8.05
C THR A 117 6.18 -8.93 8.16
N GLY A 118 5.45 -7.89 8.59
CA GLY A 118 5.94 -6.52 8.72
C GLY A 118 6.18 -5.83 7.38
N LYS A 119 5.54 -6.29 6.31
CA LYS A 119 5.80 -5.88 4.92
C LYS A 119 4.52 -5.48 4.20
N TRP A 120 4.70 -4.70 3.14
CA TRP A 120 3.64 -4.43 2.18
C TRP A 120 3.43 -5.62 1.24
N VAL A 121 2.18 -6.04 1.08
CA VAL A 121 1.77 -7.12 0.18
C VAL A 121 0.69 -6.60 -0.76
N GLU A 122 0.82 -6.87 -2.05
CA GLU A 122 -0.20 -6.48 -3.04
C GLU A 122 -1.51 -7.22 -2.74
N ASP A 123 -2.57 -6.47 -2.49
CA ASP A 123 -3.91 -7.01 -2.32
C ASP A 123 -4.55 -7.27 -3.69
N ALA A 124 -4.51 -8.53 -4.11
CA ALA A 124 -5.07 -8.97 -5.38
C ALA A 124 -6.57 -8.70 -5.49
N ALA A 125 -7.33 -8.78 -4.38
CA ALA A 125 -8.77 -8.53 -4.39
C ALA A 125 -9.06 -7.02 -4.57
N LEU A 126 -8.32 -6.16 -3.85
CA LEU A 126 -8.41 -4.71 -4.00
C LEU A 126 -8.04 -4.27 -5.43
N LYS A 127 -6.94 -4.84 -5.97
CA LYS A 127 -6.50 -4.58 -7.34
C LYS A 127 -7.53 -5.05 -8.37
N ARG A 128 -8.11 -6.24 -8.20
CA ARG A 128 -9.17 -6.76 -9.07
C ARG A 128 -10.39 -5.85 -9.03
N ALA A 129 -10.87 -5.48 -7.84
CA ALA A 129 -12.02 -4.59 -7.66
C ALA A 129 -11.82 -3.19 -8.27
N ALA A 130 -10.58 -2.68 -8.28
CA ALA A 130 -10.25 -1.39 -8.88
C ALA A 130 -10.08 -1.45 -10.40
N THR A 131 -9.66 -2.59 -10.95
CA THR A 131 -9.29 -2.70 -12.37
C THR A 131 -10.34 -3.38 -13.24
N VAL A 132 -11.10 -4.31 -12.70
CA VAL A 132 -12.09 -5.10 -13.44
C VAL A 132 -13.46 -4.41 -13.35
N PRO A 133 -14.09 -4.07 -14.48
CA PRO A 133 -15.43 -3.51 -14.47
C PRO A 133 -16.42 -4.55 -13.92
N VAL A 134 -17.26 -4.13 -12.97
CA VAL A 134 -18.31 -4.99 -12.39
C VAL A 134 -19.30 -5.46 -13.46
N SER A 135 -19.52 -4.65 -14.49
CA SER A 135 -20.42 -4.98 -15.58
C SER A 135 -20.01 -4.33 -16.91
N ILE A 136 -20.45 -4.95 -18.00
CA ILE A 136 -20.38 -4.42 -19.37
C ILE A 136 -21.77 -4.41 -19.99
N THR A 137 -21.92 -3.74 -21.13
CA THR A 137 -23.18 -3.80 -21.90
C THR A 137 -23.28 -5.11 -22.71
N PRO A 138 -24.49 -5.57 -23.06
CA PRO A 138 -24.67 -6.71 -23.98
C PRO A 138 -23.96 -6.49 -25.32
N ARG A 139 -23.96 -5.26 -25.85
CA ARG A 139 -23.20 -4.90 -27.06
C ARG A 139 -21.71 -5.19 -26.90
N GLN A 140 -21.11 -4.72 -25.81
CA GLN A 140 -19.69 -4.96 -25.51
C GLN A 140 -19.37 -6.44 -25.36
N MET A 141 -20.25 -7.20 -24.70
CA MET A 141 -20.12 -8.66 -24.59
C MET A 141 -20.13 -9.33 -25.95
N LEU A 142 -21.10 -9.03 -26.82
CA LEU A 142 -21.18 -9.63 -28.16
C LEU A 142 -19.95 -9.31 -29.02
N LEU A 143 -19.49 -8.06 -29.01
CA LEU A 143 -18.27 -7.67 -29.72
C LEU A 143 -17.03 -8.36 -29.15
N GLY A 144 -16.96 -8.52 -27.83
CA GLY A 144 -15.88 -9.24 -27.16
C GLY A 144 -15.86 -10.72 -27.52
N LEU A 145 -17.00 -11.40 -27.44
CA LEU A 145 -17.15 -12.80 -27.82
C LEU A 145 -16.73 -13.03 -29.28
N MET A 146 -17.20 -12.17 -30.19
CA MET A 146 -16.83 -12.19 -31.61
C MET A 146 -15.32 -11.95 -31.80
N GLY A 147 -14.76 -10.93 -31.17
CA GLY A 147 -13.34 -10.59 -31.27
C GLY A 147 -12.40 -11.64 -30.68
N ASN A 148 -12.90 -12.48 -29.77
CA ASN A 148 -12.17 -13.63 -29.21
C ASN A 148 -12.44 -14.93 -29.98
N GLY A 149 -13.22 -14.91 -31.07
CA GLY A 149 -13.56 -16.08 -31.86
C GLY A 149 -14.49 -17.09 -31.17
N MET A 150 -15.18 -16.68 -30.11
CA MET A 150 -16.12 -17.54 -29.35
C MET A 150 -17.48 -17.66 -30.04
N ILE A 151 -17.83 -16.69 -30.87
CA ILE A 151 -19.01 -16.67 -31.75
C ILE A 151 -18.60 -16.14 -33.12
N THR A 152 -19.35 -16.49 -34.16
CA THR A 152 -19.17 -15.94 -35.51
C THR A 152 -19.72 -14.53 -35.63
N GLU A 153 -19.30 -13.78 -36.66
CA GLU A 153 -19.84 -12.45 -36.95
C GLU A 153 -21.35 -12.48 -37.20
N GLN A 154 -21.83 -13.50 -37.92
CA GLN A 154 -23.26 -13.65 -38.22
C GLN A 154 -24.06 -13.90 -36.94
N GLU A 155 -23.58 -14.78 -36.04
CA GLU A 155 -24.23 -15.01 -34.75
C GLU A 155 -24.25 -13.74 -33.88
N ALA A 156 -23.17 -12.97 -33.86
CA ALA A 156 -23.13 -11.70 -33.13
C ALA A 156 -24.16 -10.70 -33.67
N LEU A 157 -24.30 -10.61 -35.00
CA LEU A 157 -25.30 -9.75 -35.66
C LEU A 157 -26.72 -10.22 -35.40
N ASP A 158 -26.99 -11.52 -35.47
CA ASP A 158 -28.32 -12.08 -35.21
C ASP A 158 -28.70 -11.87 -33.74
N ALA A 159 -27.78 -12.14 -32.81
CA ALA A 159 -27.96 -11.84 -31.39
C ALA A 159 -28.28 -10.36 -31.15
N ALA A 160 -27.54 -9.45 -31.80
CA ALA A 160 -27.76 -8.01 -31.64
C ALA A 160 -29.09 -7.51 -32.23
N LYS A 161 -29.56 -8.11 -33.35
CA LYS A 161 -30.78 -7.66 -34.05
C LYS A 161 -32.05 -8.27 -33.49
N THR A 162 -32.02 -9.56 -33.14
CA THR A 162 -33.22 -10.32 -32.81
C THR A 162 -33.19 -10.92 -31.42
N GLY A 163 -32.05 -10.84 -30.71
CA GLY A 163 -31.85 -11.52 -29.43
C GLY A 163 -31.58 -13.02 -29.59
N ALA A 164 -31.23 -13.49 -30.79
CA ALA A 164 -30.86 -14.88 -31.01
C ALA A 164 -29.70 -15.30 -30.08
N VAL A 165 -29.73 -16.55 -29.63
CA VAL A 165 -28.66 -17.14 -28.84
C VAL A 165 -27.63 -17.76 -29.80
N PRO A 166 -26.35 -17.34 -29.80
CA PRO A 166 -25.30 -17.98 -30.59
C PRO A 166 -25.19 -19.48 -30.29
N ALA A 167 -24.78 -20.31 -31.25
CA ALA A 167 -24.77 -21.76 -31.09
C ALA A 167 -23.86 -22.23 -29.94
N SER A 168 -22.68 -21.59 -29.78
CA SER A 168 -21.77 -21.89 -28.67
C SER A 168 -22.36 -21.53 -27.31
N VAL A 169 -23.17 -20.46 -27.24
CA VAL A 169 -23.90 -20.06 -26.03
C VAL A 169 -25.05 -21.02 -25.75
N GLN A 170 -25.78 -21.46 -26.78
CA GLN A 170 -26.87 -22.42 -26.65
C GLN A 170 -26.37 -23.76 -26.10
N GLN A 171 -25.20 -24.25 -26.54
CA GLN A 171 -24.60 -25.48 -26.01
C GLN A 171 -24.36 -25.41 -24.49
N ILE A 172 -24.04 -24.22 -23.98
CA ILE A 172 -23.85 -24.00 -22.54
C ILE A 172 -25.19 -24.05 -21.82
N PHE A 173 -26.24 -23.48 -22.42
CA PHE A 173 -27.58 -23.57 -21.85
C PHE A 173 -28.02 -25.03 -21.81
N ASP A 174 -27.87 -25.77 -22.91
CA ASP A 174 -28.25 -27.17 -23.01
C ASP A 174 -27.53 -28.06 -21.97
N ALA A 175 -26.30 -27.70 -21.59
CA ALA A 175 -25.51 -28.37 -20.55
C ALA A 175 -25.99 -28.10 -19.11
N LEU A 176 -26.87 -27.12 -18.88
CA LEU A 176 -27.45 -26.89 -17.55
C LEU A 176 -28.33 -28.08 -17.14
N PRO A 177 -28.27 -28.52 -15.86
CA PRO A 177 -28.82 -29.81 -15.45
C PRO A 177 -30.36 -29.83 -15.47
N THR A 178 -31.02 -28.73 -15.15
CA THR A 178 -32.49 -28.67 -15.08
C THR A 178 -33.11 -27.85 -16.21
N SER A 179 -34.31 -28.23 -16.62
CA SER A 179 -35.09 -27.46 -17.60
C SER A 179 -35.36 -26.01 -17.13
N ALA A 180 -35.57 -25.82 -15.83
CA ALA A 180 -35.83 -24.50 -15.26
C ALA A 180 -34.63 -23.56 -15.41
N GLU A 181 -33.41 -24.06 -15.18
CA GLU A 181 -32.18 -23.27 -15.37
C GLU A 181 -31.94 -22.91 -16.84
N ARG A 182 -32.23 -23.84 -17.77
CA ARG A 182 -32.15 -23.58 -19.22
C ARG A 182 -33.07 -22.45 -19.65
N VAL A 183 -34.34 -22.53 -19.25
CA VAL A 183 -35.32 -21.48 -19.53
C VAL A 183 -34.91 -20.15 -18.88
N ALA A 184 -34.40 -20.18 -17.65
CA ALA A 184 -33.93 -18.97 -16.97
C ALA A 184 -32.72 -18.33 -17.68
N ALA A 185 -31.78 -19.14 -18.20
CA ALA A 185 -30.65 -18.67 -18.98
C ALA A 185 -31.09 -18.01 -20.29
N GLU A 186 -32.02 -18.62 -21.03
CA GLU A 186 -32.60 -18.04 -22.25
C GLU A 186 -33.33 -16.72 -21.98
N ILE A 187 -34.16 -16.67 -20.93
CA ILE A 187 -34.85 -15.44 -20.53
C ILE A 187 -33.85 -14.36 -20.15
N THR A 188 -32.82 -14.72 -19.39
CA THR A 188 -31.75 -13.81 -18.97
C THR A 188 -31.02 -13.25 -20.19
N TRP A 189 -30.62 -14.11 -21.12
CA TRP A 189 -29.97 -13.69 -22.37
C TRP A 189 -30.83 -12.72 -23.17
N ALA A 190 -32.12 -13.04 -23.31
CA ALA A 190 -33.05 -12.23 -24.08
C ALA A 190 -33.40 -10.88 -23.43
N LYS A 191 -33.23 -10.74 -22.10
CA LYS A 191 -33.68 -9.57 -21.34
C LYS A 191 -32.57 -8.80 -20.63
N MET A 192 -31.35 -9.31 -20.60
CA MET A 192 -30.25 -8.62 -19.93
C MET A 192 -29.99 -7.27 -20.59
N SER A 193 -29.96 -6.23 -19.76
CA SER A 193 -29.55 -4.87 -20.13
C SER A 193 -28.14 -4.54 -19.63
N VAL A 194 -27.65 -5.34 -18.68
CA VAL A 194 -26.33 -5.26 -18.05
C VAL A 194 -25.80 -6.68 -17.96
N VAL A 195 -24.51 -6.84 -18.25
CA VAL A 195 -23.80 -8.12 -18.15
C VAL A 195 -22.82 -8.00 -16.99
N GLU A 196 -23.14 -8.62 -15.86
CA GLU A 196 -22.28 -8.58 -14.67
C GLU A 196 -21.18 -9.64 -14.76
N ARG A 197 -19.96 -9.26 -14.36
CA ARG A 197 -18.77 -10.14 -14.42
C ARG A 197 -18.96 -11.44 -13.65
N ASP A 198 -19.66 -11.37 -12.52
CA ASP A 198 -19.87 -12.48 -11.60
C ASP A 198 -21.26 -13.14 -11.79
N HIS A 199 -22.00 -12.78 -12.83
CA HIS A 199 -23.28 -13.44 -13.12
C HIS A 199 -23.05 -14.93 -13.47
N PRO A 200 -23.84 -15.88 -12.93
CA PRO A 200 -23.63 -17.31 -13.17
C PRO A 200 -23.55 -17.72 -14.64
N LEU A 201 -24.38 -17.10 -15.49
CA LEU A 201 -24.35 -17.33 -16.95
C LEU A 201 -23.02 -16.92 -17.59
N VAL A 202 -22.46 -15.79 -17.15
CA VAL A 202 -21.17 -15.28 -17.64
C VAL A 202 -20.04 -16.19 -17.18
N LEU A 203 -20.08 -16.64 -15.92
CA LEU A 203 -19.10 -17.59 -15.40
C LEU A 203 -19.14 -18.91 -16.18
N ALA A 204 -20.33 -19.43 -16.48
CA ALA A 204 -20.49 -20.62 -17.31
C ALA A 204 -19.94 -20.43 -18.73
N LEU A 205 -20.16 -19.26 -19.33
CA LEU A 205 -19.62 -18.90 -20.64
C LEU A 205 -18.09 -18.84 -20.68
N LEU A 206 -17.48 -18.20 -19.68
CA LEU A 206 -16.03 -18.09 -19.59
C LEU A 206 -15.40 -19.47 -19.32
N LEU A 207 -16.03 -20.28 -18.46
CA LEU A 207 -15.60 -21.64 -18.17
C LEU A 207 -15.68 -22.55 -19.40
N ALA A 208 -16.77 -22.49 -20.15
CA ALA A 208 -16.94 -23.27 -21.38
C ALA A 208 -15.95 -22.88 -22.49
N ALA A 209 -15.44 -21.65 -22.44
CA ALA A 209 -14.35 -21.18 -23.27
C ALA A 209 -12.95 -21.41 -22.66
N GLU A 210 -12.87 -22.25 -21.63
CA GLU A 210 -11.66 -22.65 -20.92
C GLU A 210 -10.84 -21.48 -20.34
N LYS A 211 -11.50 -20.34 -20.05
CA LYS A 211 -10.83 -19.17 -19.48
C LYS A 211 -10.62 -19.34 -17.98
N THR A 212 -9.41 -19.03 -17.54
CA THR A 212 -9.11 -18.83 -16.12
C THR A 212 -9.80 -17.57 -15.56
N GLU A 213 -9.84 -17.41 -14.23
CA GLU A 213 -10.41 -16.22 -13.58
C GLU A 213 -9.75 -14.93 -14.08
N ALA A 214 -8.42 -14.93 -14.18
CA ALA A 214 -7.63 -13.80 -14.66
C ALA A 214 -7.89 -13.48 -16.15
N GLU A 215 -8.07 -14.50 -16.99
CA GLU A 215 -8.43 -14.30 -18.39
C GLU A 215 -9.87 -13.81 -18.57
N GLY A 216 -10.78 -14.26 -17.71
CA GLY A 216 -12.15 -13.75 -17.65
C GLY A 216 -12.20 -12.27 -17.24
N ASP A 217 -11.37 -11.87 -16.29
CA ASP A 217 -11.21 -10.47 -15.90
C ASP A 217 -10.61 -9.64 -17.03
N ALA A 218 -9.54 -10.14 -17.67
CA ALA A 218 -8.93 -9.49 -18.83
C ALA A 218 -9.94 -9.33 -19.98
N PHE A 219 -10.79 -10.34 -20.21
CA PHE A 219 -11.89 -10.27 -21.17
C PHE A 219 -12.86 -9.13 -20.83
N PHE A 220 -13.32 -9.02 -19.58
CA PHE A 220 -14.21 -7.93 -19.16
C PHE A 220 -13.57 -6.54 -19.28
N VAL A 221 -12.28 -6.41 -18.91
CA VAL A 221 -11.50 -5.19 -19.07
C VAL A 221 -11.33 -4.80 -20.54
N ALA A 222 -11.18 -5.78 -21.44
CA ALA A 222 -11.12 -5.51 -22.87
C ALA A 222 -12.48 -5.10 -23.42
N CYS A 223 -13.54 -5.81 -23.05
CA CYS A 223 -14.91 -5.52 -23.50
C CYS A 223 -15.40 -4.14 -23.08
N SER A 224 -15.06 -3.67 -21.87
CA SER A 224 -15.50 -2.35 -21.40
C SER A 224 -14.97 -1.17 -22.21
N LYS A 225 -13.99 -1.39 -23.08
CA LYS A 225 -13.37 -0.40 -23.96
C LYS A 225 -13.97 -0.38 -25.38
N LEU A 226 -14.91 -1.28 -25.68
CA LEU A 226 -15.62 -1.40 -26.98
C LEU A 226 -16.92 -0.59 -27.01
#